data_AF-A0A421J7K7-F1
#
_entry.id   AF-A0A421J7K7-F1
#
_cell.length_a   1.000
_cell.length_b   1.000
_cell.length_c   1.000
_cell.angle_alpha   90.00
_cell.angle_beta   90.00
_cell.angle_gamma   90.00
#
_symmetry.space_group_name_H-M   'P 1'
#
loop_
_entity.id
_entity.type
_entity.pdbx_description
1 polymer ?
#
loop_
_entity_poly.entity_id
_entity_poly.type
_entity_poly.pdbx_seq_one_letter_code
_entity_poly.pdbx_strand_id
1 'polypeptide(L)'
;MFKKFTKEDVHSRSNIKSSAQRGLKAKFVEQYEGLEPAIDNVIPKKSQLTLIKCEDKIQLYALDGEVVLFQYFDDLIPTLKTVHKYPQGFPSVQVDRGAIKFVLSGANVMSPGLTSAGGKLPEEPLPQNSIVVIYAEGKEHALAVGKLLMGTDEIKEKNKGIGIELVHYLGDGLWEFTE
;
A
#
# COMPACT_ATOMS: atom_id res chain seq x y z
N MET A 1 -5.61 6.74 -5.73
CA MET A 1 -6.93 6.52 -5.07
C MET A 1 -7.32 7.69 -4.15
N PHE A 2 -6.54 8.02 -3.12
CA PHE A 2 -6.96 8.94 -2.06
C PHE A 2 -6.66 10.44 -2.26
N LYS A 3 -6.37 10.89 -3.49
CA LYS A 3 -5.93 12.27 -3.75
C LYS A 3 -6.93 13.34 -3.30
N LYS A 4 -8.22 13.07 -3.38
CA LYS A 4 -9.30 13.97 -2.95
C LYS A 4 -10.05 13.44 -1.73
N PHE A 5 -9.53 12.40 -1.08
CA PHE A 5 -10.23 11.76 0.01
C PHE A 5 -10.30 12.68 1.22
N THR A 6 -11.49 12.78 1.83
CA THR A 6 -11.78 13.59 2.99
C THR A 6 -12.69 12.84 3.97
N LYS A 7 -13.04 13.48 5.09
CA LYS A 7 -13.98 12.91 6.05
C LYS A 7 -15.40 12.76 5.50
N GLU A 8 -15.76 13.51 4.45
CA GLU A 8 -17.09 13.46 3.82
C GLU A 8 -17.32 12.14 3.07
N ASP A 9 -16.24 11.49 2.62
CA ASP A 9 -16.32 10.21 1.91
C ASP A 9 -16.60 9.03 2.85
N VAL A 10 -16.70 9.26 4.17
CA VAL A 10 -16.95 8.22 5.17
C VAL A 10 -18.45 8.01 5.39
N HIS A 11 -18.94 6.81 5.08
CA HIS A 11 -20.35 6.46 5.22
C HIS A 11 -20.72 5.89 6.59
N SER A 12 -19.89 5.00 7.15
CA SER A 12 -20.21 4.34 8.43
C SER A 12 -18.98 3.79 9.12
N ARG A 13 -19.10 3.59 10.44
CA ARG A 13 -18.07 3.00 11.31
C ARG A 13 -18.68 1.88 12.14
N SER A 14 -17.96 0.78 12.28
CA SER A 14 -18.41 -0.37 13.08
C SER A 14 -17.24 -1.20 13.57
N ASN A 15 -17.33 -1.73 14.79
CA ASN A 15 -16.34 -2.66 15.32
C ASN A 15 -16.42 -4.01 14.61
N ILE A 16 -15.27 -4.57 14.23
CA ILE A 16 -15.23 -5.91 13.63
C ILE A 16 -15.28 -6.99 14.72
N LYS A 17 -15.98 -8.09 14.45
CA LYS A 17 -16.02 -9.24 15.36
C LYS A 17 -14.63 -9.91 15.42
N SER A 18 -14.27 -10.49 16.57
CA SER A 18 -12.97 -11.15 16.76
C SER A 18 -12.71 -12.31 15.78
N SER A 19 -13.76 -12.98 15.28
CA SER A 19 -13.60 -13.98 14.21
C SER A 19 -13.20 -13.35 12.88
N ALA A 20 -13.84 -12.24 12.50
CA ALA A 20 -13.51 -11.49 11.29
C ALA A 20 -12.11 -10.87 11.37
N GLN A 21 -11.72 -10.34 12.53
CA GLN A 21 -10.36 -9.83 12.77
C GLN A 21 -9.29 -10.92 12.56
N ARG A 22 -9.51 -12.13 13.09
CA ARG A 22 -8.61 -13.26 12.87
C ARG A 22 -8.51 -13.64 11.38
N GLY A 23 -9.64 -13.66 10.68
CA GLY A 23 -9.67 -13.90 9.23
C GLY A 23 -8.93 -12.83 8.43
N LEU A 24 -9.10 -11.55 8.79
CA LEU A 24 -8.41 -10.42 8.16
C LEU A 24 -6.88 -10.54 8.35
N LYS A 25 -6.43 -10.85 9.57
CA LYS A 25 -5.01 -11.06 9.86
C LYS A 25 -4.42 -12.19 9.01
N ALA A 26 -5.12 -13.33 8.93
CA ALA A 26 -4.66 -14.47 8.15
C ALA A 26 -4.51 -14.11 6.66
N LYS A 27 -5.52 -13.46 6.07
CA LYS A 27 -5.46 -12.99 4.68
C LYS A 27 -4.35 -11.96 4.43
N PHE A 28 -4.11 -11.07 5.40
CA PHE A 28 -3.07 -10.06 5.25
C PHE A 28 -1.66 -10.69 5.27
N VAL A 29 -1.44 -11.71 6.11
CA VAL A 29 -0.19 -12.48 6.10
C VAL A 29 -0.07 -13.36 4.85
N GLU A 30 -1.16 -13.97 4.40
CA GLU A 30 -1.18 -14.74 3.14
C GLU A 30 -0.79 -13.86 1.94
N GLN A 31 -1.23 -12.61 1.90
CA GLN A 31 -0.85 -11.67 0.85
C GLN A 31 0.58 -11.11 1.03
N TYR A 32 1.07 -11.04 2.27
CA TYR A 32 2.37 -10.47 2.63
C TYR A 32 3.09 -11.34 3.67
N GLU A 33 3.70 -12.44 3.21
CA GLU A 33 4.32 -13.43 4.10
C GLU A 33 5.38 -12.83 5.04
N GLY A 34 6.15 -11.86 4.54
CA GLY A 34 7.16 -11.14 5.33
C GLY A 34 6.60 -10.37 6.54
N LEU A 35 5.29 -10.13 6.59
CA LEU A 35 4.61 -9.46 7.71
C LEU A 35 4.30 -10.42 8.88
N GLU A 36 4.37 -11.75 8.68
CA GLU A 36 4.04 -12.74 9.71
C GLU A 36 4.71 -12.47 11.07
N PRO A 37 6.03 -12.14 11.15
CA PRO A 37 6.68 -11.90 12.44
C PRO A 37 6.16 -10.66 13.18
N ALA A 38 5.55 -9.72 12.46
CA ALA A 38 5.09 -8.44 12.99
C ALA A 38 3.57 -8.32 13.09
N ILE A 39 2.79 -9.29 12.57
CA ILE A 39 1.32 -9.17 12.46
C ILE A 39 0.62 -8.98 13.81
N ASP A 40 1.15 -9.55 14.89
CA ASP A 40 0.63 -9.37 16.25
C ASP A 40 0.94 -7.98 16.82
N ASN A 41 1.89 -7.24 16.26
CA ASN A 41 2.15 -5.83 16.59
C ASN A 41 1.31 -4.89 15.72
N VAL A 42 1.03 -5.26 14.46
CA VAL A 42 0.16 -4.48 13.55
C VAL A 42 -1.29 -4.58 14.00
N ILE A 43 -1.77 -5.79 14.29
CA ILE A 43 -3.13 -6.06 14.74
C ILE A 43 -3.07 -6.96 15.98
N PRO A 44 -2.96 -6.38 17.19
CA PRO A 44 -2.88 -7.16 18.42
C PRO A 44 -4.07 -8.11 18.64
N LYS A 45 -3.83 -9.25 19.30
CA LYS A 45 -4.89 -10.26 19.53
C LYS A 45 -6.02 -9.75 20.43
N LYS A 46 -5.70 -8.84 21.36
CA LYS A 46 -6.64 -8.28 22.35
C LYS A 46 -7.15 -6.89 21.96
N SER A 47 -6.90 -6.44 20.73
CA SER A 47 -7.38 -5.15 20.26
C SER A 47 -8.74 -5.25 19.57
N GLN A 48 -9.41 -4.12 19.42
CA GLN A 48 -10.66 -3.99 18.69
C GLN A 48 -10.43 -3.14 17.45
N LEU A 49 -10.44 -3.75 16.27
CA LEU A 49 -10.40 -3.00 15.01
C LEU A 49 -11.76 -2.36 14.70
N THR A 50 -11.71 -1.13 14.20
CA THR A 50 -12.85 -0.42 13.61
C THR A 50 -12.81 -0.55 12.10
N LEU A 51 -13.92 -0.98 11.50
CA LEU A 51 -14.15 -0.91 10.06
C LEU A 51 -14.84 0.40 9.71
N ILE A 52 -14.22 1.18 8.83
CA ILE A 52 -14.73 2.43 8.28
C ILE A 52 -15.07 2.18 6.81
N LYS A 53 -16.36 2.25 6.45
CA LYS A 53 -16.81 2.13 5.06
C LYS A 53 -16.87 3.49 4.42
N CYS A 54 -16.25 3.63 3.25
CA CYS A 54 -16.16 4.89 2.53
C CYS A 54 -16.83 4.80 1.14
N GLU A 55 -16.76 5.89 0.38
CA GLU A 55 -17.08 5.92 -1.04
C GLU A 55 -16.20 4.95 -1.85
N ASP A 56 -16.59 4.64 -3.09
CA ASP A 56 -15.85 3.79 -4.02
C ASP A 56 -15.51 2.38 -3.51
N LYS A 57 -16.34 1.83 -2.61
CA LYS A 57 -16.15 0.48 -2.01
C LYS A 57 -14.88 0.37 -1.17
N ILE A 58 -14.27 1.49 -0.78
CA ILE A 58 -13.09 1.50 0.08
C ILE A 58 -13.51 1.17 1.51
N GLN A 59 -12.76 0.27 2.15
CA GLN A 59 -12.92 -0.11 3.54
C GLN A 59 -11.60 0.14 4.28
N LEU A 60 -11.60 1.03 5.29
CA LEU A 60 -10.43 1.27 6.13
C LEU A 60 -10.55 0.44 7.40
N TYR A 61 -9.45 -0.15 7.86
CA TYR A 61 -9.38 -0.81 9.16
C TYR A 61 -8.47 0.00 10.07
N ALA A 62 -9.06 0.54 11.13
CA ALA A 62 -8.40 1.41 12.06
C ALA A 62 -8.24 0.74 13.43
N LEU A 63 -7.11 1.03 14.06
CA LEU A 63 -6.76 0.63 15.41
C LEU A 63 -6.41 1.88 16.21
N ASP A 64 -7.10 2.09 17.33
CA ASP A 64 -6.87 3.23 18.23
C ASP A 64 -6.83 4.59 17.50
N GLY A 65 -7.68 4.75 16.48
CA GLY A 65 -7.79 5.97 15.69
C GLY A 65 -6.85 6.07 14.48
N GLU A 66 -5.95 5.10 14.30
CA GLU A 66 -4.99 5.05 13.18
C GLU A 66 -5.36 3.95 12.18
N VAL A 67 -5.47 4.30 10.90
CA VAL A 67 -5.72 3.30 9.84
C VAL A 67 -4.47 2.46 9.61
N VAL A 68 -4.57 1.15 9.87
CA VAL A 68 -3.45 0.21 9.73
C VAL A 68 -3.38 -0.41 8.32
N LEU A 69 -4.53 -0.65 7.70
CA LEU A 69 -4.65 -1.13 6.32
C LEU A 69 -6.01 -0.72 5.77
N PHE A 70 -6.16 -0.80 4.46
CA PHE A 70 -7.44 -0.64 3.78
C PHE A 70 -7.66 -1.78 2.78
N GLN A 71 -8.91 -1.99 2.43
CA GLN A 71 -9.32 -2.95 1.42
C GLN A 71 -10.00 -2.20 0.28
N TYR A 72 -9.63 -2.58 -0.94
CA TYR A 72 -10.30 -2.17 -2.16
C TYR A 72 -10.61 -3.42 -2.97
N PHE A 73 -11.90 -3.74 -3.11
CA PHE A 73 -12.36 -5.05 -3.56
C PHE A 73 -11.73 -6.20 -2.74
N ASP A 74 -10.90 -7.03 -3.36
CA ASP A 74 -10.26 -8.18 -2.71
C ASP A 74 -8.84 -7.89 -2.21
N ASP A 75 -8.24 -6.76 -2.62
CA ASP A 75 -6.87 -6.41 -2.27
C ASP A 75 -6.82 -5.80 -0.87
N LEU A 76 -6.02 -6.40 0.03
CA LEU A 76 -5.63 -5.77 1.30
C LEU A 76 -4.35 -4.97 1.09
N ILE A 77 -4.39 -3.68 1.42
CA ILE A 77 -3.33 -2.74 1.08
C ILE A 77 -2.87 -2.04 2.38
N PRO A 78 -1.57 -2.09 2.72
CA PRO A 78 -1.08 -1.41 3.91
C PRO A 78 -1.14 0.11 3.73
N THR A 79 -1.36 0.84 4.82
CA THR A 79 -1.11 2.29 4.83
C THR A 79 0.38 2.57 4.87
N LEU A 80 0.81 3.74 4.40
CA LEU A 80 2.22 4.12 4.47
C LEU A 80 2.74 4.20 5.91
N LYS A 81 1.89 4.57 6.87
CA LYS A 81 2.23 4.56 8.30
C LYS A 81 2.58 3.15 8.79
N THR A 82 1.81 2.13 8.38
CA THR A 82 2.12 0.72 8.68
C THR A 82 3.39 0.27 7.98
N VAL A 83 3.56 0.60 6.70
CA VAL A 83 4.78 0.27 5.94
C VAL A 83 6.02 0.87 6.61
N HIS A 84 5.97 2.13 7.06
CA HIS A 84 7.12 2.78 7.70
C HIS A 84 7.50 2.14 9.05
N LYS A 85 6.52 1.61 9.79
CA LYS A 85 6.76 0.86 11.03
C LYS A 85 7.32 -0.55 10.76
N TYR A 86 6.95 -1.18 9.64
CA TYR A 86 7.30 -2.57 9.31
C TYR A 86 7.77 -2.71 7.84
N PRO A 87 8.87 -2.04 7.44
CA PRO A 87 9.25 -1.93 6.02
C PRO A 87 9.62 -3.25 5.37
N GLN A 88 10.09 -4.22 6.16
CA GLN A 88 10.49 -5.55 5.68
C GLN A 88 9.31 -6.47 5.38
N GLY A 89 8.09 -6.08 5.77
CA GLY A 89 6.91 -6.93 5.66
C GLY A 89 6.28 -6.95 4.26
N PHE A 90 6.76 -6.13 3.33
CA PHE A 90 6.07 -5.87 2.07
C PHE A 90 7.00 -5.94 0.85
N PRO A 91 6.54 -6.49 -0.29
CA PRO A 91 7.27 -6.42 -1.54
C PRO A 91 7.44 -4.96 -1.97
N SER A 92 8.62 -4.63 -2.46
CA SER A 92 8.97 -3.24 -2.76
C SER A 92 9.73 -3.06 -4.06
N VAL A 93 9.63 -1.85 -4.60
CA VAL A 93 10.38 -1.36 -5.75
C VAL A 93 11.01 -0.01 -5.40
N GLN A 94 12.02 0.39 -6.16
CA GLN A 94 12.62 1.71 -6.07
C GLN A 94 12.42 2.45 -7.39
N VAL A 95 11.95 3.69 -7.33
CA VAL A 95 11.97 4.61 -8.48
C VAL A 95 13.18 5.53 -8.42
N ASP A 96 13.61 6.03 -9.57
CA ASP A 96 14.64 7.08 -9.61
C ASP A 96 14.18 8.41 -9.02
N ARG A 97 15.14 9.32 -8.81
CA ARG A 97 14.89 10.66 -8.27
C ARG A 97 13.92 11.49 -9.11
N GLY A 98 13.90 11.29 -10.43
CA GLY A 98 13.07 12.06 -11.35
C GLY A 98 11.59 11.78 -11.15
N ALA A 99 11.23 10.53 -10.78
CA ALA A 99 9.86 10.12 -10.53
C ALA A 99 9.25 10.70 -9.25
N ILE A 100 10.06 11.02 -8.23
CA ILE A 100 9.61 11.38 -6.86
C ILE A 100 8.49 12.43 -6.87
N LYS A 101 8.72 13.57 -7.54
CA LYS A 101 7.77 14.69 -7.59
C LYS A 101 6.41 14.25 -8.17
N PHE A 102 6.44 13.42 -9.21
CA PHE A 102 5.24 12.99 -9.91
C PHE A 102 4.43 12.00 -9.08
N VAL A 103 5.11 11.04 -8.44
CA VAL A 103 4.44 10.07 -7.56
C VAL A 103 3.79 10.78 -6.37
N LEU A 104 4.49 11.72 -5.73
CA LEU A 104 3.93 12.57 -4.66
C LEU A 104 2.85 13.55 -5.13
N SER A 105 2.62 13.67 -6.44
CA SER A 105 1.51 14.44 -7.01
C SER A 105 0.32 13.55 -7.41
N GLY A 106 0.39 12.25 -7.12
CA GLY A 106 -0.64 11.27 -7.44
C GLY A 106 -0.51 10.61 -8.81
N ALA A 107 0.64 10.69 -9.48
CA ALA A 107 0.84 10.09 -10.79
C ALA A 107 1.28 8.63 -10.73
N ASN A 108 0.89 7.86 -11.75
CA ASN A 108 1.35 6.47 -11.93
C ASN A 108 2.85 6.40 -12.20
N VAL A 109 3.45 5.24 -11.93
CA VAL A 109 4.87 4.99 -12.18
C VAL A 109 5.06 4.39 -13.56
N MET A 110 5.90 5.03 -14.36
CA MET A 110 6.26 4.56 -15.70
C MET A 110 7.42 3.56 -15.62
N SER A 111 7.40 2.54 -16.47
CA SER A 111 8.44 1.49 -16.49
C SER A 111 9.88 2.02 -16.56
N PRO A 112 10.21 3.09 -17.33
CA PRO A 112 11.55 3.68 -17.32
C PRO A 112 12.04 4.18 -15.96
N GLY A 113 11.13 4.60 -15.08
CA GLY A 113 11.50 5.05 -13.73
C GLY A 113 11.92 3.91 -12.79
N LEU A 114 11.60 2.66 -13.15
CA LEU A 114 11.90 1.44 -12.39
C LEU A 114 13.14 0.72 -12.91
N THR A 115 13.54 0.98 -14.16
CA THR A 115 14.65 0.30 -14.86
C THR A 115 15.85 1.21 -15.11
N SER A 116 15.74 2.50 -14.78
CA SER A 116 16.86 3.45 -14.85
C SER A 116 17.94 3.13 -13.81
N ALA A 117 19.08 3.81 -13.88
CA ALA A 117 20.19 3.58 -12.93
C ALA A 117 19.83 3.80 -11.46
N GLY A 118 18.82 4.64 -11.18
CA GLY A 118 18.27 4.87 -9.85
C GLY A 118 17.03 4.01 -9.53
N GLY A 119 16.46 3.33 -10.52
CA GLY A 119 15.34 2.41 -10.36
C GLY A 119 15.82 1.03 -9.93
N LYS A 120 15.01 0.32 -9.13
CA LYS A 120 15.26 -1.07 -8.74
C LYS A 120 13.97 -1.85 -8.70
N LEU A 121 13.98 -3.01 -9.35
CA LEU A 121 12.96 -4.04 -9.24
C LEU A 121 13.46 -5.14 -8.30
N PRO A 122 12.55 -5.87 -7.61
CA PRO A 122 12.94 -7.01 -6.77
C PRO A 122 13.65 -8.09 -7.58
N GLU A 123 14.49 -8.88 -6.90
CA GLU A 123 15.19 -10.01 -7.52
C GLU A 123 14.23 -11.14 -7.88
N GLU A 124 13.28 -11.43 -7.00
CA GLU A 124 12.20 -12.36 -7.27
C GLU A 124 11.11 -11.68 -8.10
N PRO A 125 10.74 -12.22 -9.28
CA PRO A 125 9.73 -11.62 -10.13
C PRO A 125 8.36 -11.56 -9.44
N LEU A 126 7.72 -10.40 -9.49
CA LEU A 126 6.35 -10.23 -9.02
C LEU A 126 5.37 -10.24 -10.21
N PRO A 127 4.24 -10.97 -10.09
CA PRO A 127 3.25 -11.01 -11.15
C PRO A 127 2.49 -9.69 -11.28
N GLN A 128 1.81 -9.54 -12.42
CA GLN A 128 0.81 -8.48 -12.59
C GLN A 128 -0.24 -8.57 -11.49
N ASN A 129 -0.78 -7.41 -11.08
CA ASN A 129 -1.74 -7.21 -10.00
C ASN A 129 -1.17 -7.31 -8.57
N SER A 130 0.11 -7.65 -8.37
CA SER A 130 0.70 -7.55 -7.04
C SER A 130 0.73 -6.10 -6.54
N ILE A 131 0.44 -5.94 -5.25
CA ILE A 131 0.58 -4.69 -4.54
C ILE A 131 2.05 -4.54 -4.13
N VAL A 132 2.63 -3.37 -4.40
CA VAL A 132 4.03 -3.06 -4.11
C VAL A 132 4.18 -1.73 -3.40
N VAL A 133 5.13 -1.69 -2.47
CA VAL A 133 5.59 -0.46 -1.83
C VAL A 133 6.62 0.23 -2.71
N ILE A 134 6.49 1.53 -2.89
CA ILE A 134 7.35 2.34 -3.76
C ILE A 134 8.28 3.18 -2.89
N TYR A 135 9.58 2.89 -2.96
CA TYR A 135 10.66 3.70 -2.44
C TYR A 135 11.26 4.57 -3.53
N ALA A 136 12.10 5.52 -3.14
CA ALA A 136 12.86 6.34 -4.08
C ALA A 136 14.35 6.30 -3.79
N GLU A 137 15.13 6.46 -4.84
CA GLU A 137 16.57 6.57 -4.76
C GLU A 137 17.00 7.67 -3.76
N GLY A 138 17.75 7.27 -2.74
CA GLY A 138 18.24 8.17 -1.69
C GLY A 138 17.20 8.55 -0.62
N LYS A 139 16.10 7.80 -0.50
CA LYS A 139 15.09 7.96 0.55
C LYS A 139 14.95 6.67 1.36
N GLU A 140 14.89 6.81 2.68
CA GLU A 140 14.74 5.69 3.60
C GLU A 140 13.28 5.22 3.70
N HIS A 141 12.33 6.15 3.67
CA HIS A 141 10.91 5.83 3.81
C HIS A 141 10.21 5.69 2.46
N ALA A 142 9.25 4.77 2.40
CA ALA A 142 8.39 4.59 1.26
C ALA A 142 7.57 5.86 0.99
N LEU A 143 7.40 6.21 -0.28
CA LEU A 143 6.64 7.39 -0.68
C LEU A 143 5.23 7.05 -1.19
N ALA A 144 4.99 5.80 -1.58
CA ALA A 144 3.73 5.35 -2.10
C ALA A 144 3.52 3.83 -2.02
N VAL A 145 2.27 3.42 -2.26
CA VAL A 145 1.84 2.04 -2.49
C VAL A 145 1.08 2.02 -3.81
N GLY A 146 1.33 1.01 -4.64
CA GLY A 146 0.70 0.88 -5.95
C GLY A 146 0.47 -0.57 -6.34
N LYS A 147 -0.24 -0.76 -7.45
CA LYS A 147 -0.55 -2.06 -8.04
C LYS A 147 0.18 -2.23 -9.37
N LEU A 148 0.88 -3.34 -9.54
CA LEU A 148 1.55 -3.65 -10.81
C LEU A 148 0.52 -3.85 -11.92
N LEU A 149 0.66 -3.09 -13.02
CA LEU A 149 -0.15 -3.26 -14.23
C LEU A 149 0.44 -4.27 -15.21
N MET A 150 1.70 -4.66 -15.00
CA MET A 150 2.41 -5.73 -15.71
C MET A 150 3.45 -6.34 -14.75
N GLY A 151 3.86 -7.59 -14.98
CA GLY A 151 4.85 -8.26 -14.12
C GLY A 151 6.23 -7.60 -14.15
N THR A 152 7.04 -7.75 -13.11
CA THR A 152 8.34 -7.03 -13.01
C THR A 152 9.32 -7.44 -14.12
N ASP A 153 9.29 -8.69 -14.58
CA ASP A 153 10.10 -9.13 -15.72
C ASP A 153 9.68 -8.44 -17.02
N GLU A 154 8.37 -8.28 -17.23
CA GLU A 154 7.83 -7.56 -18.38
C GLU A 154 8.15 -6.06 -18.33
N ILE A 155 8.14 -5.44 -17.14
CA ILE A 155 8.60 -4.06 -16.94
C ILE A 155 10.06 -3.93 -17.41
N LYS A 156 10.90 -4.88 -16.99
CA LYS A 156 12.34 -4.89 -17.30
C LYS A 156 12.60 -5.10 -18.78
N GLU A 157 11.85 -6.00 -19.43
CA GLU A 157 12.00 -6.32 -20.85
C GLU A 157 11.47 -5.20 -21.77
N LYS A 158 10.23 -4.76 -21.56
CA LYS A 158 9.56 -3.80 -22.46
C LYS A 158 10.01 -2.36 -22.22
N ASN A 159 10.32 -2.03 -20.97
CA ASN A 159 10.73 -0.69 -20.53
C ASN A 159 9.85 0.46 -21.07
N LYS A 160 8.53 0.25 -21.18
CA LYS A 160 7.59 1.20 -21.76
C LYS A 160 6.22 1.09 -21.12
N GLY A 161 5.53 2.22 -21.03
CA GLY A 161 4.16 2.29 -20.51
C GLY A 161 4.11 2.45 -18.98
N ILE A 162 2.91 2.30 -18.44
CA ILE A 162 2.65 2.40 -17.00
C ILE A 162 2.99 1.04 -16.38
N GLY A 163 4.00 1.01 -15.50
CA GLY A 163 4.36 -0.21 -14.77
C GLY A 163 3.50 -0.40 -13.52
N ILE A 164 3.23 0.70 -12.80
CA ILE A 164 2.49 0.67 -11.53
C ILE A 164 1.39 1.73 -11.53
N GLU A 165 0.17 1.32 -11.23
CA GLU A 165 -0.94 2.21 -10.90
C GLU A 165 -0.83 2.67 -9.44
N LEU A 166 -0.91 3.98 -9.21
CA LEU A 166 -0.75 4.56 -7.88
C LEU A 166 -2.04 4.46 -7.06
N VAL A 167 -1.95 3.84 -5.89
CA VAL A 167 -3.09 3.70 -4.98
C VAL A 167 -3.04 4.76 -3.88
N HIS A 168 -1.96 4.78 -3.11
CA HIS A 168 -1.78 5.63 -1.92
C HIS A 168 -0.38 6.26 -1.93
N TYR A 169 -0.24 7.53 -1.53
CA TYR A 169 1.04 8.23 -1.49
C TYR A 169 1.15 9.20 -0.31
N LEU A 170 2.37 9.59 0.05
CA LEU A 170 2.60 10.55 1.13
C LEU A 170 1.95 11.90 0.82
N GLY A 171 1.16 12.41 1.76
CA GLY A 171 0.44 13.67 1.60
C GLY A 171 -0.88 13.55 0.86
N ASP A 172 -1.36 12.34 0.56
CA ASP A 172 -2.73 12.16 0.09
C ASP A 172 -3.76 12.20 1.24
N GLY A 173 -5.04 12.17 0.90
CA GLY A 173 -6.11 12.28 1.88
C GLY A 173 -6.12 11.17 2.93
N LEU A 174 -5.64 9.96 2.62
CA LEU A 174 -5.53 8.87 3.60
C LEU A 174 -4.31 9.06 4.52
N TRP A 175 -3.22 9.61 4.01
CA TRP A 175 -2.05 9.95 4.83
C TRP A 175 -2.40 10.97 5.92
N GLU A 176 -3.16 12.00 5.53
CA GLU A 176 -3.63 13.06 6.42
C GLU A 176 -4.82 12.64 7.29
N PHE A 177 -5.49 11.54 6.93
CA PHE A 177 -6.61 11.02 7.69
C PHE A 177 -6.19 10.52 9.08
N THR A 178 -6.92 11.02 10.08
CA THR A 178 -6.97 10.50 11.44
C THR A 178 -8.43 10.26 11.77
N GLU A 179 -8.76 9.07 12.27
CA GLU A 179 -10.12 8.72 12.67
C GLU A 179 -10.65 9.64 13.79
#